data_AF-R7V5G7-F1
#
_entry.id   AF-R7V5G7-F1
#
_cell.length_a   1.000
_cell.length_b   1.000
_cell.length_c   1.000
_cell.angle_alpha   90.00
_cell.angle_beta   90.00
_cell.angle_gamma   90.00
#
_symmetry.space_group_name_H-M   'P 1'
#
loop_
_entity.id
_entity.type
_entity.pdbx_description
1 polymer ?
#
loop_
_entity_poly.entity_id
_entity_poly.type
_entity_poly.pdbx_seq_one_letter_code
_entity_poly.pdbx_strand_id
1 'polypeptide(L)'
;MVSRSVYDRTSLIEEYADVFSGLGAYDRPYDIQLDPDITPVVQPRHKVPYARLEPLPEALRALEDQGVIASVDRPTDWVQNLVV
;
A
#
# COMPACT_ATOMS: atom_id res chain seq x y z
N MET A 1 26.71 -12.87 -36.73
CA MET A 1 26.63 -13.74 -35.53
C MET A 1 25.74 -13.04 -34.54
N VAL A 2 24.55 -13.57 -34.28
CA VAL A 2 23.55 -12.92 -33.42
C VAL A 2 23.95 -13.16 -31.96
N SER A 3 24.13 -12.08 -31.20
CA SER A 3 24.33 -12.09 -29.76
C SER A 3 23.14 -12.76 -29.08
N ARG A 4 23.31 -14.00 -28.62
CA ARG A 4 22.32 -14.72 -27.84
C ARG A 4 22.38 -14.17 -26.41
N SER A 5 21.29 -13.55 -25.94
CA SER A 5 21.12 -13.26 -24.52
C SER A 5 21.38 -14.54 -23.74
N VAL A 6 22.28 -14.47 -22.74
CA VAL A 6 22.76 -15.62 -21.97
C VAL A 6 21.68 -16.18 -21.04
N TYR A 7 20.57 -15.46 -20.86
CA TYR A 7 19.47 -15.84 -19.97
C TYR A 7 18.13 -15.93 -20.71
N ASP A 8 17.40 -17.01 -20.42
CA ASP A 8 15.99 -17.20 -20.74
C ASP A 8 15.13 -16.37 -19.77
N ARG A 9 14.02 -15.81 -20.26
CA ARG A 9 13.09 -15.01 -19.45
C ARG A 9 12.62 -15.78 -18.22
N THR A 10 12.28 -17.06 -18.37
CA THR A 10 11.76 -17.86 -17.25
C THR A 10 12.84 -18.04 -16.20
N SER A 11 14.07 -18.37 -16.60
CA SER A 11 15.20 -18.48 -15.66
C SER A 11 15.45 -17.21 -14.85
N LEU A 12 15.29 -16.02 -15.45
CA LEU A 12 15.43 -14.74 -14.73
C LEU A 12 14.29 -14.49 -13.74
N ILE A 13 13.06 -14.84 -14.09
CA ILE A 13 11.91 -14.63 -13.20
C ILE A 13 11.99 -15.57 -12.00
N GLU A 14 12.45 -16.81 -12.21
CA GLU A 14 12.65 -17.78 -11.13
C GLU A 14 13.82 -17.39 -10.21
N GLU A 15 14.94 -16.92 -10.77
CA GLU A 15 16.12 -16.50 -9.99
C GLU A 15 15.84 -15.28 -9.10
N TYR A 16 15.07 -14.31 -9.61
CA TYR A 16 14.74 -13.06 -8.89
C TYR A 16 13.26 -13.01 -8.52
N ALA A 17 12.69 -14.15 -8.12
CA ALA A 17 11.26 -14.25 -7.81
C ALA A 17 10.82 -13.28 -6.70
N ASP A 18 11.71 -12.97 -5.76
CA ASP A 18 11.51 -11.98 -4.69
C ASP A 18 11.37 -10.54 -5.23
N VAL A 19 12.05 -10.20 -6.32
CA VAL A 19 11.91 -8.90 -7.01
C VAL A 19 10.61 -8.81 -7.80
N PHE A 20 10.13 -9.94 -8.32
CA PHE A 20 8.95 -10.02 -9.17
C PHE A 20 7.67 -10.42 -8.42
N SER A 21 7.71 -10.59 -7.10
CA SER A 21 6.55 -10.98 -6.29
C SER A 21 6.34 -10.05 -5.09
N GLY A 22 5.06 -9.85 -4.74
CA GLY A 22 4.66 -8.99 -3.64
C GLY A 22 4.88 -7.49 -3.91
N LEU A 23 4.77 -6.69 -2.86
CA LEU A 23 5.01 -5.24 -2.89
C LEU A 23 6.43 -4.86 -2.47
N GLY A 24 7.16 -5.80 -1.84
CA GLY A 24 8.39 -5.51 -1.10
C GLY A 24 8.11 -4.79 0.21
N ALA A 25 9.13 -4.75 1.09
CA ALA A 25 9.08 -3.99 2.33
C ALA A 25 10.48 -3.43 2.64
N TYR A 26 10.54 -2.19 3.11
CA TYR A 26 11.77 -1.63 3.62
C TYR A 26 12.10 -2.26 4.99
N ASP A 27 13.38 -2.50 5.22
CA ASP A 27 13.92 -3.07 6.45
C ASP A 27 13.85 -2.12 7.66
N ARG A 28 13.54 -0.84 7.42
CA ARG A 28 13.52 0.21 8.42
C ARG A 28 12.21 1.01 8.38
N PRO A 29 11.75 1.50 9.54
CA PRO A 29 10.66 2.47 9.59
C PRO A 29 11.00 3.73 8.79
N TYR A 30 9.98 4.31 8.18
CA TYR A 30 10.06 5.63 7.56
C TYR A 30 9.52 6.69 8.52
N ASP A 31 10.28 7.78 8.69
CA ASP A 31 9.88 8.90 9.55
C ASP A 31 9.37 10.08 8.70
N ILE A 32 8.10 10.43 8.87
CA ILE A 32 7.45 11.50 8.11
C ILE A 32 7.73 12.83 8.82
N GLN A 33 8.59 13.66 8.23
CA GLN A 33 8.86 15.00 8.75
C GLN A 33 7.68 15.94 8.46
N LEU A 34 7.15 16.55 9.53
CA LEU A 34 6.10 17.58 9.44
C LEU A 34 6.67 18.94 9.79
N ASP A 35 6.12 19.99 9.17
CA ASP A 35 6.36 21.36 9.61
C ASP A 35 5.77 21.56 11.02
N PRO A 36 6.54 22.02 12.02
CA PRO A 36 6.05 22.18 13.39
C PRO A 36 4.90 23.18 13.52
N ASP A 37 4.74 24.10 12.55
CA ASP A 37 3.70 25.13 12.59
C ASP A 37 2.39 24.68 11.94
N ILE A 38 2.31 23.44 11.42
CA ILE A 38 1.12 22.95 10.73
C ILE A 38 0.04 22.45 11.70
N THR A 39 -1.19 22.92 11.50
CA THR A 39 -2.34 22.42 12.25
C THR A 39 -2.87 21.12 11.62
N PRO A 40 -3.01 20.03 12.41
CA PRO A 40 -3.59 18.79 11.91
C PRO A 40 -5.04 18.95 11.45
N VAL A 41 -5.42 18.21 10.40
CA VAL A 41 -6.76 18.26 9.82
C VAL A 41 -7.44 16.90 9.92
N VAL A 42 -8.62 16.90 10.52
CA VAL A 42 -9.54 15.76 10.58
C VAL A 42 -10.69 16.01 9.61
N GLN A 43 -10.72 15.26 8.51
CA GLN A 43 -11.81 15.36 7.55
C GLN A 43 -13.05 14.59 8.02
N PRO A 44 -14.26 15.13 7.81
CA PRO A 44 -15.50 14.41 8.14
C PRO A 44 -15.68 13.23 7.18
N ARG A 45 -16.23 12.12 7.70
CA ARG A 45 -16.47 10.90 6.91
C ARG A 45 -17.32 11.18 5.67
N HIS A 46 -16.87 10.68 4.52
CA HIS A 46 -17.65 10.69 3.28
C HIS A 46 -18.56 9.45 3.17
N LYS A 47 -19.63 9.56 2.37
CA LYS A 47 -20.49 8.42 2.05
C LYS A 47 -19.81 7.55 0.99
N VAL A 48 -19.82 6.24 1.22
CA VAL A 48 -19.35 5.26 0.23
C VAL A 48 -20.47 5.02 -0.79
N PRO A 49 -20.19 5.08 -2.10
CA PRO A 49 -21.17 4.74 -3.13
C PRO A 49 -21.72 3.32 -2.93
N TYR A 50 -23.00 3.10 -3.27
CA TYR A 50 -23.66 1.81 -3.06
C TYR A 50 -22.89 0.64 -3.70
N ALA A 51 -22.36 0.85 -4.92
CA ALA A 51 -21.57 -0.14 -5.64
C ALA A 51 -20.26 -0.54 -4.94
N ARG A 52 -19.81 0.21 -3.94
CA ARG A 52 -18.56 0.02 -3.20
C ARG A 52 -18.76 -0.49 -1.77
N LEU A 53 -19.99 -0.65 -1.31
CA LEU A 53 -20.27 -1.06 0.07
C LEU A 53 -19.67 -2.42 0.43
N GLU A 54 -19.74 -3.41 -0.48
CA GLU A 54 -19.14 -4.73 -0.28
C GLU A 54 -17.65 -4.80 -0.70
N PRO A 55 -17.24 -4.27 -1.87
CA PRO A 55 -15.85 -4.41 -2.31
C PRO A 55 -14.84 -3.64 -1.46
N LEU A 56 -15.25 -2.53 -0.83
CA LEU A 56 -14.32 -1.69 -0.06
C LEU A 56 -13.81 -2.40 1.21
N PRO A 57 -14.67 -2.94 2.09
CA PRO A 57 -14.21 -3.75 3.22
C PRO A 57 -13.34 -4.95 2.83
N GLU A 58 -13.64 -5.62 1.71
CA GLU A 58 -12.83 -6.74 1.22
C GLU A 58 -11.42 -6.30 0.84
N ALA A 59 -11.29 -5.19 0.10
CA ALA A 59 -10.00 -4.62 -0.26
C ALA A 59 -9.21 -4.17 0.97
N LEU A 60 -9.87 -3.55 1.95
CA LEU A 60 -9.21 -3.12 3.19
C LEU A 60 -8.70 -4.33 3.99
N ARG A 61 -9.50 -5.39 4.15
CA ARG A 61 -9.06 -6.62 4.80
C ARG A 61 -7.88 -7.28 4.09
N ALA A 62 -7.91 -7.34 2.76
CA ALA A 62 -6.80 -7.90 2.00
C ALA A 62 -5.49 -7.11 2.22
N LEU A 63 -5.56 -5.79 2.35
CA LEU A 63 -4.40 -4.95 2.66
C LEU A 63 -3.92 -5.11 4.12
N GLU A 64 -4.84 -5.29 5.07
CA GLU A 64 -4.50 -5.62 6.46
C GLU A 64 -3.83 -7.00 6.56
N ASP A 65 -4.36 -8.02 5.89
CA ASP A 65 -3.81 -9.38 5.85
C ASP A 65 -2.40 -9.41 5.22
N GLN A 66 -2.14 -8.53 4.25
CA GLN A 66 -0.82 -8.32 3.65
C GLN A 66 0.14 -7.49 4.52
N GLY A 67 -0.34 -6.94 5.65
CA GLY A 67 0.45 -6.09 6.54
C GLY A 67 0.77 -4.70 5.96
N VAL A 68 0.04 -4.26 4.94
CA VAL A 68 0.25 -2.96 4.27
C VAL A 68 -0.36 -1.82 5.08
N ILE A 69 -1.51 -2.06 5.68
CA ILE A 69 -2.21 -1.11 6.56
C ILE A 69 -2.53 -1.78 7.89
N ALA A 70 -2.84 -0.97 8.91
CA ALA A 70 -3.26 -1.44 10.21
C ALA A 70 -4.49 -0.64 10.68
N SER A 71 -5.42 -1.34 11.34
CA SER A 71 -6.54 -0.71 12.02
C SER A 71 -6.06 0.14 13.20
N VAL A 72 -6.68 1.30 13.37
CA VAL A 72 -6.39 2.24 14.46
C VAL A 72 -7.65 2.46 15.27
N ASP A 73 -7.54 2.29 16.59
CA ASP A 73 -8.66 2.36 17.55
C ASP A 73 -8.90 3.76 18.12
N ARG A 74 -7.95 4.67 17.94
CA ARG A 74 -7.99 6.05 18.42
C ARG A 74 -7.93 7.07 17.27
N PRO A 75 -8.56 8.25 17.41
CA PRO A 75 -8.39 9.34 16.46
C PRO A 75 -6.91 9.71 16.36
N THR A 76 -6.41 9.76 15.12
CA THR A 76 -5.14 10.38 14.79
C THR A 76 -5.35 11.87 14.60
N ASP A 77 -4.27 12.64 14.76
CA ASP A 77 -4.30 14.08 14.48
C ASP A 77 -4.66 14.37 13.01
N TRP A 78 -4.39 13.41 12.12
CA TRP A 78 -4.65 13.48 10.68
C TRP A 78 -5.65 12.41 10.27
N VAL A 79 -6.78 12.81 9.70
CA VAL A 79 -7.76 11.90 9.08
C VAL A 79 -8.08 12.41 7.68
N GLN A 80 -7.80 11.57 6.69
CA GLN A 80 -8.08 11.86 5.28
C GLN A 80 -9.15 10.91 4.76
N ASN A 81 -10.05 11.44 3.92
CA ASN A 81 -11.06 10.64 3.27
C ASN A 81 -10.48 9.76 2.16
N LEU A 82 -11.01 8.55 2.04
CA LEU A 82 -10.76 7.69 0.90
C LEU A 82 -11.52 8.19 -0.33
N VAL A 83 -10.92 8.03 -1.51
CA VAL A 83 -11.58 8.22 -2.80
C VAL A 83 -12.08 6.86 -3.28
N VAL A 84 -13.40 6.71 -3.41
CA VAL A 84 -14.10 5.41 -3.54
C VAL A 84 -15.06 5.36 -4.70
#